data_AF-A0A7S1E3M9-F1
#
_entry.id   AF-A0A7S1E3M9-F1
#
_cell.length_a   1.000
_cell.length_b   1.000
_cell.length_c   1.000
_cell.angle_alpha   90.00
_cell.angle_beta   90.00
_cell.angle_gamma   90.00
#
_symmetry.space_group_name_H-M   'P 1'
#
loop_
_entity.id
_entity.type
_entity.pdbx_description
1 polymer ?
#
loop_
_entity_poly.entity_id
_entity_poly.type
_entity_poly.pdbx_seq_one_letter_code
_entity_poly.pdbx_strand_id
1 'polypeptide(L)'
;MSPKCTISLPTGAILTAFKGSPPKVSGVSEDSPCHGLIKIGFTFIELTLGDGSQLTGVDTYELVAALNENAADPGRKITFEMTLPQSSTVTLAPGPAGLVIEEVHGKSTITKIEAFSPLKKELRIGMVVDKVVCV
;
A
#
# COMPACT_ATOMS: atom_id res chain seq x y z
N MET A 1 3.24 -18.23 -1.59
CA MET A 1 4.21 -17.32 -0.95
C MET A 1 3.75 -15.91 -1.30
N SER A 2 3.35 -15.11 -0.32
CA SER A 2 2.89 -13.74 -0.59
C SER A 2 4.08 -12.88 -1.04
N PRO A 3 3.90 -12.00 -2.03
CA PRO A 3 5.01 -11.18 -2.51
C PRO A 3 5.45 -10.19 -1.42
N LYS A 4 6.77 -10.07 -1.24
CA LYS A 4 7.40 -9.12 -0.32
C LYS A 4 8.00 -7.94 -1.09
N CYS A 5 7.96 -6.77 -0.49
CA CYS A 5 8.56 -5.55 -1.02
C CYS A 5 9.48 -4.95 0.05
N THR A 6 10.74 -4.70 -0.31
CA THR A 6 11.73 -4.05 0.56
C THR A 6 12.03 -2.66 0.02
N ILE A 7 11.93 -1.67 0.89
CA ILE A 7 12.12 -0.25 0.57
C ILE A 7 13.31 0.29 1.37
N SER A 8 14.23 0.95 0.69
CA SER A 8 15.28 1.75 1.33
C SER A 8 14.69 3.07 1.81
N LEU A 9 14.82 3.33 3.11
CA LEU A 9 14.28 4.51 3.75
C LEU A 9 15.36 5.61 3.80
N PRO A 10 15.07 6.83 3.31
CA PRO A 10 15.97 7.95 3.54
C PRO A 10 15.98 8.36 5.01
N THR A 11 16.92 9.23 5.36
CA THR A 11 16.89 9.92 6.66
C THR A 11 15.65 10.80 6.77
N GLY A 12 15.01 10.78 7.93
CA GLY A 12 13.80 11.53 8.24
C GLY A 12 12.58 10.65 8.50
N ALA A 13 11.43 11.31 8.57
CA ALA A 13 10.14 10.68 8.79
C ALA A 13 9.64 10.00 7.52
N ILE A 14 9.08 8.80 7.66
CA ILE A 14 8.57 8.03 6.52
C ILE A 14 7.12 8.40 6.15
N LEU A 15 6.45 9.23 6.94
CA LEU A 15 5.09 9.74 6.70
C LEU A 15 4.07 8.63 6.33
N THR A 16 4.21 7.46 6.96
CA THR A 16 3.36 6.30 6.77
C THR A 16 2.68 5.96 8.09
N ALA A 17 1.36 5.76 8.07
CA ALA A 17 0.56 5.44 9.25
C ALA A 17 0.33 3.93 9.34
N PHE A 18 0.57 3.35 10.52
CA PHE A 18 0.35 1.92 10.79
C PHE A 18 -0.79 1.71 11.78
N LYS A 19 -1.49 0.58 11.67
CA LYS A 19 -2.52 0.13 12.61
C LYS A 19 -2.50 -1.39 12.79
N GLY A 20 -2.93 -1.86 13.95
CA GLY A 20 -3.11 -3.28 14.26
C GLY A 20 -1.86 -3.97 14.79
N SER A 21 -1.99 -5.26 15.08
CA SER A 21 -0.88 -6.16 15.43
C SER A 21 -1.12 -7.50 14.73
N PRO A 22 -0.27 -7.91 13.76
CA PRO A 22 0.95 -7.24 13.29
C PRO A 22 0.67 -5.88 12.62
N PRO A 23 1.65 -4.96 12.56
CA PRO A 23 1.46 -3.62 12.02
C PRO A 23 1.06 -3.67 10.54
N LYS A 24 -0.01 -2.97 10.18
CA LYS A 24 -0.48 -2.85 8.79
C LYS A 24 -0.50 -1.41 8.34
N VAL A 25 -0.11 -1.16 7.10
CA VAL A 25 -0.18 0.15 6.47
C VAL A 25 -1.65 0.59 6.41
N SER A 26 -1.96 1.69 7.09
CA SER A 26 -3.30 2.28 7.15
C SER A 26 -3.41 3.59 6.38
N GLY A 27 -2.27 4.22 6.07
CA GLY A 27 -2.18 5.44 5.26
C GLY A 27 -0.74 5.68 4.82
N VAL A 28 -0.57 6.31 3.66
CA VAL A 28 0.73 6.71 3.10
C VAL A 28 0.56 8.14 2.60
N SER A 29 1.37 9.08 3.08
CA SER A 29 1.36 10.46 2.58
C SER A 29 1.87 10.53 1.14
N GLU A 30 1.45 11.54 0.37
CA GLU A 30 1.98 11.81 -0.97
C GLU A 30 3.48 12.17 -0.93
N ASP A 31 3.90 12.85 0.13
CA ASP A 31 5.32 13.20 0.39
C ASP A 31 6.13 12.05 1.00
N SER A 32 5.52 10.87 1.20
CA SER A 32 6.22 9.73 1.79
C SER A 32 7.24 9.15 0.81
N PRO A 33 8.45 8.75 1.26
CA PRO A 33 9.37 7.95 0.43
C PRO A 33 8.77 6.59 0.05
N CYS A 34 7.73 6.16 0.74
CA CYS A 34 7.00 4.93 0.49
C CYS A 34 5.81 5.13 -0.47
N HIS A 35 5.51 6.37 -0.87
CA HIS A 35 4.41 6.69 -1.79
C HIS A 35 4.62 6.00 -3.14
N GLY A 36 3.57 5.34 -3.65
CA GLY A 36 3.63 4.56 -4.88
C GLY A 36 4.34 3.20 -4.77
N LEU A 37 5.13 2.94 -3.72
CA LEU A 37 5.85 1.68 -3.51
C LEU A 37 5.04 0.67 -2.68
N ILE A 38 4.35 1.15 -1.65
CA ILE A 38 3.46 0.34 -0.79
C ILE A 38 2.04 0.87 -0.83
N LYS A 39 1.10 0.00 -0.47
CA LYS A 39 -0.33 0.34 -0.43
C LYS A 39 -0.88 0.06 0.95
N ILE A 40 -1.92 0.82 1.32
CA ILE A 40 -2.78 0.51 2.47
C ILE A 40 -3.19 -0.97 2.39
N GLY A 41 -3.02 -1.68 3.50
CA GLY A 41 -3.25 -3.11 3.64
C GLY A 41 -1.96 -3.92 3.77
N PHE A 42 -0.82 -3.44 3.27
CA PHE A 42 0.46 -4.15 3.38
C PHE A 42 0.82 -4.38 4.85
N THR A 43 1.30 -5.58 5.16
CA THR A 43 1.68 -5.97 6.52
C THR A 43 3.18 -5.78 6.69
N PHE A 44 3.59 -5.19 7.80
CA PHE A 44 5.00 -5.10 8.19
C PHE A 44 5.57 -6.50 8.46
N ILE A 45 6.80 -6.73 7.99
CA ILE A 45 7.55 -7.96 8.26
C ILE A 45 8.80 -7.65 9.08
N GLU A 46 9.61 -6.71 8.62
CA GLU A 46 10.95 -6.46 9.17
C GLU A 46 11.41 -5.03 8.92
N LEU A 47 12.13 -4.45 9.89
CA LEU A 47 12.90 -3.23 9.76
C LEU A 47 14.38 -3.57 9.96
N THR A 48 15.20 -3.38 8.94
CA THR A 48 16.67 -3.49 9.02
C THR A 48 17.26 -2.10 9.19
N LEU A 49 18.11 -1.89 10.18
CA LEU A 49 18.85 -0.65 10.40
C LEU A 49 20.19 -0.67 9.64
N GLY A 50 20.85 0.48 9.52
CA GLY A 50 22.10 0.64 8.78
C GLY A 50 23.30 -0.08 9.41
N ASP A 51 23.22 -0.40 10.70
CA ASP A 51 24.18 -1.24 11.42
C ASP A 51 23.96 -2.75 11.19
N GLY A 52 22.89 -3.12 10.48
CA GLY A 52 22.48 -4.51 10.21
C GLY A 52 21.51 -5.11 11.24
N SER A 53 21.16 -4.37 12.30
CA SER A 53 20.16 -4.79 13.28
C SER A 53 18.79 -4.96 12.64
N GLN A 54 18.06 -6.01 13.03
CA GLN A 54 16.74 -6.33 12.47
C GLN A 54 15.69 -6.31 13.59
N LEU A 55 14.59 -5.60 13.35
CA LEU A 55 13.39 -5.63 14.18
C LEU A 55 12.28 -6.38 13.45
N THR A 56 11.77 -7.44 14.07
CA THR A 56 10.68 -8.28 13.56
C THR A 56 9.72 -8.62 14.69
N GLY A 57 8.46 -8.92 14.36
CA GLY A 57 7.49 -9.38 15.37
C GLY A 57 7.05 -8.31 16.38
N VAL A 58 7.36 -7.05 16.10
CA VAL A 58 7.00 -5.89 16.94
C VAL A 58 5.56 -5.44 16.68
N ASP A 59 4.97 -4.76 17.67
CA ASP A 59 3.66 -4.13 17.49
C ASP A 59 3.76 -2.76 16.78
N THR A 60 2.60 -2.14 16.53
CA THR A 60 2.55 -0.84 15.84
C THR A 60 3.25 0.26 16.63
N TYR A 61 3.15 0.26 17.95
CA TYR A 61 3.76 1.30 18.79
C TYR A 61 5.27 1.18 18.78
N GLU A 62 5.78 -0.04 18.97
CA GLU A 62 7.21 -0.36 18.91
C GLU A 62 7.81 -0.06 17.53
N LEU A 63 7.11 -0.41 16.44
CA LEU A 63 7.55 -0.08 15.09
C LEU A 63 7.66 1.44 14.87
N VAL A 64 6.64 2.20 15.28
CA VAL A 64 6.64 3.65 15.12
C VAL A 64 7.72 4.30 15.98
N ALA A 65 7.93 3.82 17.21
CA ALA A 65 9.01 4.27 18.08
C ALA A 65 10.37 4.02 17.41
N ALA A 66 10.64 2.80 16.95
CA ALA A 66 11.89 2.44 16.29
C ALA A 66 12.17 3.27 15.02
N LEU A 67 11.13 3.54 14.21
CA LEU A 67 11.26 4.37 13.01
C LEU A 67 11.59 5.84 13.33
N ASN A 68 11.06 6.37 14.43
CA ASN A 68 11.32 7.73 14.88
C ASN A 68 12.71 7.84 15.54
N GLU A 69 13.07 6.90 16.41
CA GLU A 69 14.36 6.86 17.09
C GLU A 69 15.52 6.73 16.10
N ASN A 70 15.33 5.90 15.06
CA ASN A 70 16.35 5.69 14.04
C ASN A 70 16.16 6.62 12.82
N ALA A 71 15.36 7.70 12.92
CA ALA A 71 15.07 8.59 11.79
C ALA A 71 16.33 9.13 11.08
N ALA A 72 17.43 9.34 11.82
CA ALA A 72 18.68 9.85 11.28
C ALA A 72 19.56 8.79 10.59
N ASP A 73 19.21 7.50 10.65
CA ASP A 73 20.00 6.43 10.07
C ASP A 73 19.72 6.30 8.55
N PRO A 74 20.73 6.53 7.68
CA PRO A 74 20.58 6.49 6.23
C PRO A 74 20.55 5.07 5.65
N GLY A 75 20.89 4.04 6.43
CA GLY A 75 21.00 2.66 5.96
C GLY A 75 19.73 1.83 6.14
N ARG A 76 18.64 2.42 6.63
CA ARG A 76 17.43 1.70 7.02
C ARG A 76 16.68 1.13 5.83
N LYS A 77 16.16 -0.08 5.99
CA LYS A 77 15.30 -0.76 5.03
C LYS A 77 14.10 -1.34 5.75
N ILE A 78 12.92 -1.19 5.15
CA ILE A 78 11.70 -1.78 5.68
C ILE A 78 11.13 -2.77 4.67
N THR A 79 10.73 -3.93 5.16
CA THR A 79 10.14 -5.01 4.36
C THR A 79 8.67 -5.17 4.73
N PHE A 80 7.84 -5.17 3.69
CA PHE A 80 6.41 -5.40 3.77
C PHE A 80 6.01 -6.66 3.02
N GLU A 81 4.96 -7.31 3.48
CA GLU A 81 4.25 -8.36 2.76
C GLU A 81 2.95 -7.80 2.19
N MET A 82 2.76 -8.03 0.88
CA MET A 82 1.51 -7.70 0.21
C MET A 82 0.45 -8.73 0.60
N THR A 83 -0.44 -8.33 1.49
CA THR A 83 -1.61 -9.12 1.91
C THR A 83 -2.89 -8.74 1.18
N LEU A 84 -2.81 -7.76 0.26
CA LEU A 84 -3.92 -7.48 -0.66
C LEU A 84 -4.08 -8.64 -1.64
N PRO A 85 -5.32 -9.04 -1.95
CA PRO A 85 -5.56 -10.08 -2.93
C PRO A 85 -5.03 -9.63 -4.31
N GLN A 86 -4.49 -10.58 -5.08
CA GLN A 86 -3.97 -10.30 -6.43
C GLN A 86 -5.08 -9.83 -7.39
N SER A 87 -6.33 -10.18 -7.12
CA SER A 87 -7.52 -9.71 -7.82
C SER A 87 -8.66 -9.48 -6.83
N SER A 88 -9.51 -8.50 -7.11
CA SER A 88 -10.74 -8.25 -6.35
C SER A 88 -11.91 -8.23 -7.31
N THR A 89 -13.01 -8.89 -6.94
CA THR A 89 -14.28 -8.79 -7.66
C THR A 89 -15.17 -7.81 -6.92
N VAL A 90 -15.76 -6.88 -7.65
CA VAL A 90 -16.65 -5.84 -7.11
C VAL A 90 -17.98 -5.92 -7.83
N THR A 91 -19.08 -5.92 -7.07
CA THR A 91 -20.43 -5.93 -7.63
C THR A 91 -20.85 -4.52 -7.98
N LEU A 92 -21.17 -4.28 -9.26
CA LEU A 92 -21.68 -3.00 -9.72
C LEU A 92 -23.15 -2.88 -9.32
N ALA A 93 -23.48 -1.84 -8.54
CA ALA A 93 -24.88 -1.47 -8.32
C ALA A 93 -25.52 -0.97 -9.63
N PRO A 94 -26.83 -1.16 -9.84
CA PRO A 94 -27.53 -0.58 -10.98
C PRO A 94 -27.35 0.94 -11.03
N GLY A 95 -26.96 1.46 -12.19
CA GLY A 95 -26.73 2.89 -12.40
C GLY A 95 -25.30 3.24 -12.81
N PRO A 96 -24.95 4.54 -12.84
CA PRO A 96 -23.62 4.97 -13.26
C PRO A 96 -22.57 4.59 -12.22
N ALA A 97 -21.72 3.62 -12.56
CA ALA A 97 -20.60 3.21 -11.70
C ALA A 97 -19.55 4.32 -11.51
N GLY A 98 -19.51 5.33 -12.39
CA GLY A 98 -18.57 6.45 -12.30
C GLY A 98 -17.11 6.01 -12.48
N LEU A 99 -16.86 4.94 -13.25
CA LEU A 99 -15.53 4.48 -13.59
C LEU A 99 -15.20 4.86 -15.03
N VAL A 100 -13.98 5.36 -15.27
CA VAL A 100 -13.42 5.50 -16.60
C VAL A 100 -12.30 4.48 -16.73
N ILE A 101 -12.42 3.61 -17.73
CA ILE A 101 -11.48 2.54 -18.02
C ILE A 101 -10.95 2.80 -19.43
N GLU A 102 -9.63 2.93 -19.53
CA GLU A 102 -8.93 3.18 -20.80
C GLU A 102 -7.82 2.14 -20.98
N GLU A 103 -7.42 1.92 -22.21
CA GLU A 103 -6.31 1.03 -22.51
C GLU A 103 -4.97 1.74 -22.26
N VAL A 104 -4.22 1.27 -21.27
CA VAL A 104 -2.87 1.76 -20.95
C VAL A 104 -1.90 0.59 -21.10
N HIS A 105 -0.95 0.72 -22.02
CA HIS A 105 0.03 -0.33 -22.34
C HIS A 105 -0.61 -1.70 -22.68
N GLY A 106 -1.70 -1.71 -23.46
CA GLY A 106 -2.38 -2.95 -23.85
C GLY A 106 -3.22 -3.59 -22.74
N LYS A 107 -3.51 -2.86 -21.66
CA LYS A 107 -4.31 -3.34 -20.53
C LYS A 107 -5.41 -2.35 -20.19
N SER A 108 -6.65 -2.84 -20.10
CA SER A 108 -7.80 -2.09 -19.61
C SER A 108 -7.56 -1.64 -18.17
N THR A 109 -7.32 -0.36 -17.96
CA THR A 109 -6.89 0.20 -16.68
C THR A 109 -7.87 1.28 -16.24
N ILE A 110 -8.25 1.29 -14.96
CA ILE A 110 -9.07 2.36 -14.39
C ILE A 110 -8.23 3.64 -14.36
N THR A 111 -8.53 4.60 -15.23
CA THR A 111 -7.80 5.87 -15.30
C THR A 111 -8.46 6.96 -14.47
N LYS A 112 -9.77 6.85 -14.22
CA LYS A 112 -10.50 7.79 -13.38
C LYS A 112 -11.63 7.11 -12.61
N ILE A 113 -11.85 7.61 -11.39
CA ILE A 113 -13.00 7.25 -10.56
C ILE A 113 -13.70 8.55 -10.16
N GLU A 114 -14.95 8.70 -10.55
CA GLU A 114 -15.77 9.85 -10.23
C GLU A 114 -16.02 9.95 -8.72
N ALA A 115 -16.13 11.18 -8.21
CA ALA A 115 -16.27 11.42 -6.78
C ALA A 115 -17.53 10.79 -6.17
N PHE A 116 -18.61 10.68 -6.97
CA PHE A 116 -19.87 10.06 -6.57
C PHE A 116 -19.86 8.53 -6.66
N SER A 117 -18.81 7.92 -7.22
CA SER A 117 -18.76 6.47 -7.42
C SER A 117 -18.79 5.75 -6.07
N PRO A 118 -19.71 4.79 -5.85
CA PRO A 118 -19.72 3.98 -4.64
C PRO A 118 -18.44 3.14 -4.51
N LEU A 119 -17.76 2.91 -5.64
CA LEU A 119 -16.58 2.07 -5.74
C LEU A 119 -15.28 2.82 -5.43
N LYS A 120 -15.33 4.13 -5.19
CA LYS A 120 -14.14 4.94 -4.87
C LYS A 120 -13.38 4.48 -3.63
N LYS A 121 -14.06 3.77 -2.72
CA LYS A 121 -13.45 3.19 -1.52
C LYS A 121 -12.82 1.80 -1.77
N GLU A 122 -13.29 1.10 -2.78
CA GLU A 122 -12.91 -0.29 -3.07
C GLU A 122 -11.90 -0.40 -4.22
N LEU A 123 -12.04 0.45 -5.24
CA LEU A 123 -11.21 0.50 -6.43
C LEU A 123 -10.28 1.71 -6.40
N ARG A 124 -9.18 1.62 -7.14
CA ARG A 124 -8.19 2.69 -7.28
C ARG A 124 -7.81 2.89 -8.74
N ILE A 125 -7.45 4.13 -9.05
CA ILE A 125 -6.84 4.47 -10.34
C ILE A 125 -5.55 3.66 -10.51
N GLY A 126 -5.33 3.16 -11.72
CA GLY A 126 -4.21 2.27 -12.07
C GLY A 126 -4.49 0.78 -11.85
N MET A 127 -5.65 0.40 -11.31
CA MET A 127 -6.06 -1.01 -11.28
C MET A 127 -6.42 -1.51 -12.68
N VAL A 128 -5.90 -2.66 -13.05
CA VAL A 128 -6.24 -3.33 -14.31
C VAL A 128 -7.55 -4.09 -14.13
N VAL A 129 -8.45 -3.92 -15.09
CA VAL A 129 -9.72 -4.64 -15.18
C VAL A 129 -9.50 -5.87 -16.04
N ASP A 130 -9.56 -7.04 -15.40
CA ASP A 130 -9.34 -8.33 -16.07
C ASP A 130 -10.59 -8.81 -16.80
N LYS A 131 -11.75 -8.77 -16.14
CA LYS A 131 -13.02 -9.22 -16.69
C LYS A 131 -14.19 -8.43 -16.13
N VAL A 132 -15.17 -8.12 -16.99
CA VAL A 132 -16.48 -7.59 -16.61
C VAL A 132 -17.51 -8.69 -16.85
N VAL A 133 -18.31 -9.01 -15.84
CA VAL A 133 -19.38 -10.01 -15.92
C VAL A 133 -20.70 -9.32 -15.63
N CYS A 134 -21.64 -9.40 -16.57
CA CYS A 134 -23.03 -9.04 -16.33
C CYS A 134 -23.73 -10.25 -15.70
N VAL A 135 -24.31 -10.07 -14.52
CA VAL A 135 -25.08 -11.08 -13.79
C VAL A 135 -26.57 -10.85 -13.99
#